data_AF-A0A2G7HEA7-F1
#
_entry.id   AF-A0A2G7HEA7-F1
#
_cell.length_a   1.000
_cell.length_b   1.000
_cell.length_c   1.000
_cell.angle_alpha   90.00
_cell.angle_beta   90.00
_cell.angle_gamma   90.00
#
_symmetry.space_group_name_H-M   'P 1'
#
loop_
_entity.id
_entity.type
_entity.pdbx_description
1 polymer ?
#
loop_
_entity_poly.entity_id
_entity_poly.type
_entity_poly.pdbx_seq_one_letter_code
_entity_poly.pdbx_strand_id
1 'polypeptide(L)'
;MFLAIIAIIGLVILIINYPGTFFIGLGIFIGLCTWACIASSKKEEKEKQRKIIEDEKNNKMFQEKKLQYNIQENHSIVNYKKGFAPIAKTKQYIWIQEEKLCFFPAIVQSKEDDYILYSIPLNALEYYTTQGNISKETKISGGGGEVGGSSIGGAIAGGVIAGGAGAVIGSRKKGSIQPIKSEIITNDDRETFLNYFVDGVKHSMFFGYGDYTTLLKIMPEKDYNNFVNAYLAKGSKSSKSSITQQLKDLADLKEKEILTEDEFNEKKKILLDKIK
;
A
#
# COMPACT_ATOMS: atom_id res chain seq x y z
N MET A 1 -20.25 13.99 28.72
CA MET A 1 -21.28 14.94 28.25
C MET A 1 -22.58 14.84 29.07
N PHE A 2 -23.18 13.64 29.20
CA PHE A 2 -24.41 13.43 30.00
C PHE A 2 -24.30 13.83 31.49
N LEU A 3 -23.20 13.50 32.17
CA LEU A 3 -22.97 13.86 33.57
C LEU A 3 -22.81 15.38 33.80
N ALA A 4 -22.26 16.10 32.82
CA ALA A 4 -22.09 17.55 32.91
C ALA A 4 -23.44 18.27 32.80
N ILE A 5 -24.35 17.76 31.97
CA ILE A 5 -25.71 18.29 31.82
C ILE A 5 -26.50 18.08 33.11
N ILE A 6 -26.40 16.90 33.74
CA ILE A 6 -27.05 16.61 35.02
C ILE A 6 -26.51 17.50 36.15
N ALA A 7 -25.19 17.73 36.19
CA ALA A 7 -24.56 18.62 37.17
C ALA A 7 -25.01 20.09 36.99
N ILE A 8 -25.14 20.56 35.75
CA ILE A 8 -25.63 21.91 35.44
C ILE A 8 -27.11 22.07 35.86
N ILE A 9 -27.95 21.07 35.57
CA ILE A 9 -29.37 21.09 35.98
C ILE A 9 -29.50 21.10 37.51
N GLY A 10 -28.70 20.28 38.21
CA GLY A 10 -28.68 20.27 39.68
C GLY A 10 -28.24 21.61 40.28
N LEU A 11 -27.26 22.28 39.66
CA LEU A 11 -26.78 23.58 40.08
C LEU A 11 -27.86 24.65 39.88
N VAL A 12 -28.58 24.65 38.76
CA VAL A 12 -29.71 25.56 38.49
C VAL A 12 -30.84 25.40 39.51
N ILE A 13 -31.21 24.17 39.89
CA ILE A 13 -32.26 23.89 40.89
C ILE A 13 -31.86 24.39 42.29
N LEU A 14 -30.57 24.33 42.63
CA LEU A 14 -30.03 24.78 43.92
C LEU A 14 -30.05 26.31 44.03
N ILE A 15 -29.77 27.01 42.93
CA ILE A 15 -29.83 28.48 42.84
C ILE A 15 -31.25 29.01 43.07
N ILE A 16 -32.25 28.34 42.49
CA ILE A 16 -33.66 28.74 42.60
C ILE A 16 -34.16 28.60 44.05
N ASN A 17 -33.79 27.52 44.73
CA ASN A 17 -34.30 27.22 46.07
C ASN A 17 -33.52 27.90 47.21
N TYR A 18 -32.23 28.20 47.03
CA TYR A 18 -31.36 28.72 48.10
C TYR A 18 -30.37 29.79 47.59
N PRO A 19 -30.83 31.02 47.28
CA PRO A 19 -30.02 32.05 46.63
C PRO A 19 -28.76 32.45 47.42
N GLY A 20 -28.77 32.35 48.75
CA GLY A 20 -27.61 32.62 49.60
C GLY A 20 -26.46 31.59 49.50
N THR A 21 -26.72 30.40 48.93
CA THR A 21 -25.73 29.32 48.79
C THR A 21 -25.08 29.27 47.40
N PHE A 22 -25.47 30.18 46.50
CA PHE A 22 -25.00 30.26 45.12
C PHE A 22 -23.47 30.26 45.01
N PHE A 23 -22.79 31.11 45.79
CA PHE A 23 -21.34 31.25 45.74
C PHE A 23 -20.60 30.00 46.25
N ILE A 24 -21.20 29.25 47.18
CA ILE A 24 -20.67 27.99 47.70
C ILE A 24 -20.74 26.91 46.61
N GLY A 25 -21.90 26.79 45.95
CA GLY A 25 -22.10 25.84 44.84
C GLY A 25 -21.20 26.13 43.64
N LEU A 26 -21.02 27.41 43.29
CA LEU A 26 -20.14 27.85 42.20
C LEU A 26 -18.67 27.52 42.50
N GLY A 27 -18.21 27.74 43.74
CA GLY A 27 -16.85 27.40 44.16
C GLY A 27 -16.55 25.90 44.04
N ILE A 28 -17.49 25.05 44.46
CA ILE A 28 -17.37 23.58 44.32
C ILE A 28 -17.32 23.18 42.85
N PHE A 29 -18.17 23.75 42.00
CA PHE A 29 -18.22 23.44 40.58
C PHE A 29 -16.92 23.83 39.86
N ILE A 30 -16.38 25.03 40.11
CA ILE A 30 -15.10 25.47 39.57
C ILE A 30 -13.97 24.57 40.07
N GLY A 31 -13.97 24.20 41.35
CA GLY A 31 -13.02 23.24 41.92
C GLY A 31 -13.05 21.87 41.23
N LEU A 32 -14.23 21.33 40.97
CA LEU A 32 -14.39 20.06 40.24
C LEU A 32 -13.95 20.16 38.78
N CYS A 33 -14.28 21.25 38.09
CA CYS A 33 -13.88 21.48 36.70
C CYS A 33 -12.36 21.63 36.56
N THR A 34 -11.73 22.40 37.45
CA THR A 34 -10.26 22.57 37.47
C THR A 34 -9.55 21.25 37.80
N TRP A 35 -10.03 20.50 38.79
CA TRP A 35 -9.50 19.16 39.11
C TRP A 35 -9.63 18.19 37.94
N ALA A 36 -10.79 18.15 37.27
CA ALA A 36 -11.03 17.29 36.11
C ALA A 36 -10.09 17.63 34.93
N CYS A 37 -9.89 18.92 34.62
CA CYS A 37 -8.95 19.36 33.58
C CYS A 37 -7.50 18.97 33.90
N ILE A 38 -7.06 19.11 35.16
CA ILE A 38 -5.72 18.70 35.60
C ILE A 38 -5.57 17.17 35.55
N ALA A 39 -6.60 16.42 35.90
CA ALA A 39 -6.58 14.95 35.85
C ALA A 39 -6.49 14.45 34.40
N SER A 40 -7.20 15.08 33.44
CA SER A 40 -7.12 14.72 32.03
C SER A 40 -5.75 15.03 31.43
N SER A 41 -5.15 16.19 31.73
CA SER A 41 -3.83 16.53 31.21
C SER A 41 -2.74 15.60 31.75
N LYS A 42 -2.77 15.26 33.04
CA LYS A 42 -1.87 14.27 33.65
C LYS A 42 -2.03 12.88 33.03
N LYS A 43 -3.25 12.48 32.65
CA LYS A 43 -3.50 11.20 31.97
C LYS A 43 -2.86 11.20 30.58
N GLU A 44 -3.04 12.27 29.82
CA GLU A 44 -2.47 12.44 28.48
C GLU A 44 -0.92 12.43 28.54
N GLU A 45 -0.34 13.13 29.51
CA GLU A 45 1.11 13.17 29.72
C GLU A 45 1.68 11.79 30.08
N LYS A 46 1.01 11.05 30.97
CA LYS A 46 1.39 9.66 31.30
C LYS A 46 1.30 8.74 30.08
N GLU A 47 0.30 8.92 29.23
CA GLU A 47 0.16 8.11 28.01
C GLU A 47 1.27 8.42 26.99
N LYS A 48 1.62 9.70 26.83
CA LYS A 48 2.77 10.13 26.01
C LYS A 48 4.07 9.54 26.54
N GLN A 49 4.32 9.62 27.85
CA GLN A 49 5.52 9.04 28.46
C GLN A 49 5.58 7.53 28.27
N ARG A 50 4.46 6.82 28.41
CA ARG A 50 4.39 5.36 28.16
C ARG A 50 4.74 5.01 26.72
N LYS A 51 4.19 5.76 25.74
CA LYS A 51 4.49 5.57 24.31
C LYS A 51 5.98 5.79 24.03
N ILE A 52 6.58 6.85 24.58
CA ILE A 52 8.03 7.12 24.43
C ILE A 52 8.87 5.96 24.98
N ILE A 53 8.56 5.48 26.19
CA ILE A 53 9.28 4.36 26.81
C ILE A 53 9.13 3.07 25.99
N GLU A 54 7.93 2.82 25.45
CA GLU A 54 7.67 1.67 24.59
C GLU A 54 8.42 1.75 23.26
N ASP A 55 8.44 2.93 22.62
CA ASP A 55 9.18 3.18 21.38
C ASP A 55 10.69 3.04 21.59
N GLU A 56 11.23 3.58 22.68
CA GLU A 56 12.65 3.41 23.05
C GLU A 56 13.00 1.94 23.27
N LYS A 57 12.15 1.19 23.99
CA LYS A 57 12.31 -0.24 24.21
C LYS A 57 12.31 -1.01 22.90
N ASN A 58 11.34 -0.75 22.02
CA ASN A 58 11.21 -1.43 20.73
C ASN A 58 12.38 -1.09 19.80
N ASN A 59 12.84 0.16 19.79
CA ASN A 59 14.01 0.57 19.03
C ASN A 59 15.30 -0.08 19.55
N LYS A 60 15.48 -0.17 20.88
CA LYS A 60 16.62 -0.88 21.46
C LYS A 60 16.62 -2.35 21.05
N MET A 61 15.48 -3.02 21.17
CA MET A 61 15.28 -4.41 20.73
C MET A 61 15.60 -4.58 19.24
N PHE A 62 15.16 -3.65 18.37
CA PHE A 62 15.49 -3.66 16.95
C PHE A 62 17.01 -3.66 16.71
N GLN A 63 17.75 -2.76 17.38
CA GLN A 63 19.20 -2.67 17.23
C GLN A 63 19.90 -3.93 17.75
N GLU A 64 19.46 -4.47 18.88
CA GLU A 64 19.99 -5.72 19.45
C GLU A 64 19.81 -6.90 18.49
N LYS A 65 18.63 -7.05 17.88
CA LYS A 65 18.38 -8.09 16.87
C LYS A 65 19.22 -7.89 15.61
N LYS A 66 19.40 -6.64 15.16
CA LYS A 66 20.29 -6.32 14.01
C LYS A 66 21.72 -6.79 14.26
N LEU A 67 22.23 -6.56 15.47
CA LEU A 67 23.57 -6.99 15.90
C LEU A 67 23.65 -8.50 16.07
N GLN A 68 22.64 -9.11 16.70
CA GLN A 68 22.56 -10.55 16.92
C GLN A 68 22.63 -11.34 15.60
N TYR A 69 21.92 -10.89 14.57
CA TYR A 69 21.91 -11.51 13.26
C TYR A 69 23.03 -11.01 12.32
N ASN A 70 23.92 -10.14 12.82
CA ASN A 70 25.04 -9.57 12.06
C ASN A 70 24.62 -9.00 10.69
N ILE A 71 23.51 -8.25 10.67
CA ILE A 71 22.96 -7.70 9.42
C ILE A 71 23.94 -6.64 8.89
N GLN A 72 24.59 -6.96 7.77
CA GLN A 72 25.57 -6.10 7.11
C GLN A 72 24.94 -4.81 6.58
N GLU A 73 25.76 -3.78 6.39
CA GLU A 73 25.29 -2.49 5.85
C GLU A 73 24.86 -2.56 4.38
N ASN A 74 25.34 -3.56 3.62
CA ASN A 74 25.00 -3.74 2.21
C ASN A 74 23.66 -4.48 2.03
N HIS A 75 22.59 -3.87 2.52
CA HIS A 75 21.23 -4.35 2.35
C HIS A 75 20.41 -3.41 1.47
N SER A 76 19.49 -3.96 0.70
CA SER A 76 18.43 -3.19 0.04
C SER A 76 17.12 -3.30 0.82
N ILE A 77 16.08 -2.56 0.43
CA ILE A 77 14.76 -2.64 1.06
C ILE A 77 13.73 -3.06 0.01
N VAL A 78 12.86 -4.00 0.38
CA VAL A 78 11.71 -4.44 -0.41
C VAL A 78 10.44 -4.38 0.43
N ASN A 79 9.27 -4.21 -0.18
CA ASN A 79 7.99 -4.18 0.50
C ASN A 79 7.27 -5.53 0.37
N TYR A 80 7.41 -6.41 1.36
CA TYR A 80 6.75 -7.73 1.34
C TYR A 80 5.25 -7.62 1.64
N LYS A 81 4.42 -8.08 0.71
CA LYS A 81 2.95 -7.96 0.78
C LYS A 81 2.30 -9.25 1.29
N LYS A 82 2.65 -10.40 0.72
CA LYS A 82 1.99 -11.70 0.95
C LYS A 82 2.83 -12.86 0.38
N GLY A 83 2.47 -14.09 0.71
CA GLY A 83 3.05 -15.30 0.13
C GLY A 83 3.47 -16.33 1.18
N PHE A 84 4.26 -17.30 0.76
CA PHE A 84 4.85 -18.30 1.64
C PHE A 84 6.11 -17.70 2.25
N ALA A 85 6.02 -17.13 3.45
CA ALA A 85 7.17 -16.81 4.31
C ALA A 85 6.64 -16.45 5.70
N PRO A 86 7.20 -17.01 6.79
CA PRO A 86 6.74 -16.72 8.14
C PRO A 86 7.35 -15.39 8.63
N ILE A 87 7.19 -14.29 7.88
CA ILE A 87 7.73 -12.97 8.22
C ILE A 87 6.65 -11.89 8.13
N ALA A 88 6.89 -10.76 8.80
CA ALA A 88 5.96 -9.63 8.81
C ALA A 88 5.72 -9.05 7.40
N LYS A 89 4.46 -8.78 7.05
CA LYS A 89 4.04 -8.18 5.77
C LYS A 89 4.30 -6.67 5.78
N THR A 90 5.56 -6.31 5.62
CA THR A 90 6.04 -4.94 5.71
C THR A 90 7.36 -4.78 4.95
N LYS A 91 8.01 -3.62 5.07
CA LYS A 91 9.34 -3.41 4.52
C LYS A 91 10.35 -4.37 5.16
N GLN A 92 11.07 -5.09 4.32
CA GLN A 92 12.13 -6.02 4.69
C GLN A 92 13.46 -5.49 4.15
N TYR A 93 14.52 -5.60 4.94
CA TYR A 93 15.87 -5.65 4.41
C TYR A 93 16.02 -6.93 3.60
N ILE A 94 16.75 -6.82 2.49
CA ILE A 94 17.09 -7.93 1.62
C ILE A 94 18.57 -7.86 1.23
N TRP A 95 19.26 -8.99 1.31
CA TRP A 95 20.65 -9.11 0.92
C TRP A 95 21.00 -10.56 0.58
N ILE A 96 22.14 -10.76 -0.06
CA ILE A 96 22.68 -12.09 -0.32
C ILE A 96 23.85 -12.34 0.62
N GLN A 97 23.84 -13.50 1.28
CA GLN A 97 24.93 -13.96 2.14
C GLN A 97 25.03 -15.47 2.04
N GLU A 98 26.25 -16.01 1.86
CA GLU A 98 26.50 -17.46 1.84
C GLU A 98 25.56 -18.25 0.90
N GLU A 99 25.38 -17.78 -0.33
CA GLU A 99 24.47 -18.41 -1.33
C GLU A 99 23.00 -18.50 -0.87
N LYS A 100 22.57 -17.58 0.01
CA LYS A 100 21.19 -17.44 0.45
C LYS A 100 20.71 -16.00 0.28
N LEU A 101 19.46 -15.85 -0.13
CA LEU A 101 18.72 -14.60 -0.08
C LEU A 101 18.11 -14.44 1.30
N CYS A 102 18.55 -13.42 2.05
CA CYS A 102 18.16 -13.18 3.42
C CYS A 102 17.15 -12.02 3.51
N PHE A 103 16.23 -12.14 4.48
CA PHE A 103 15.20 -11.17 4.78
C PHE A 103 15.16 -10.88 6.28
N PHE A 104 14.98 -9.62 6.64
CA PHE A 104 14.76 -9.19 8.01
C PHE A 104 13.90 -7.93 8.06
N PRO A 105 13.02 -7.72 9.05
CA PRO A 105 12.20 -6.52 9.12
C PRO A 105 13.03 -5.22 9.07
N ALA A 106 12.70 -4.31 8.16
CA ALA A 106 13.33 -2.98 8.06
C ALA A 106 12.62 -1.92 8.91
N ILE A 107 11.58 -2.32 9.64
CA ILE A 107 10.78 -1.45 10.51
C ILE A 107 10.77 -2.07 11.90
N VAL A 108 10.80 -1.20 12.92
CA VAL A 108 10.62 -1.58 14.32
C VAL A 108 9.29 -2.33 14.49
N GLN A 109 9.34 -3.44 15.21
CA GLN A 109 8.19 -4.27 15.54
C GLN A 109 7.84 -4.11 17.03
N SER A 110 6.57 -4.27 17.37
CA SER A 110 6.11 -4.19 18.76
C SER A 110 6.37 -5.48 19.54
N LYS A 111 6.53 -6.62 18.87
CA LYS A 111 6.79 -7.92 19.49
C LYS A 111 8.14 -8.45 19.08
N GLU A 112 8.82 -9.11 20.01
CA GLU A 112 10.13 -9.70 19.75
C GLU A 112 10.05 -10.82 18.70
N ASP A 113 9.00 -11.64 18.76
CA ASP A 113 8.77 -12.78 17.86
C ASP A 113 8.57 -12.36 16.39
N ASP A 114 8.33 -11.07 16.12
CA ASP A 114 8.20 -10.56 14.76
C ASP A 114 9.58 -10.32 14.10
N TYR A 115 10.69 -10.39 14.86
CA TYR A 115 12.06 -10.28 14.35
C TYR A 115 12.62 -11.61 13.86
N ILE A 116 12.05 -12.09 12.77
CA ILE A 116 12.43 -13.35 12.13
C ILE A 116 13.45 -13.07 11.02
N LEU A 117 14.64 -13.66 11.14
CA LEU A 117 15.59 -13.75 10.04
C LEU A 117 15.16 -14.93 9.15
N TYR A 118 14.65 -14.63 7.96
CA TYR A 118 14.26 -15.64 6.99
C TYR A 118 15.29 -15.72 5.87
N SER A 119 15.60 -16.92 5.40
CA SER A 119 16.57 -17.10 4.33
C SER A 119 16.12 -18.17 3.34
N ILE A 120 16.37 -17.92 2.06
CA ILE A 120 16.06 -18.83 0.96
C ILE A 120 17.37 -19.16 0.23
N PRO A 121 17.77 -20.43 0.12
CA PRO A 121 18.92 -20.82 -0.69
C PRO A 121 18.77 -20.35 -2.15
N LEU A 122 19.81 -19.75 -2.73
CA LEU A 122 19.77 -19.24 -4.10
C LEU A 122 19.54 -20.35 -5.14
N ASN A 123 19.93 -21.58 -4.84
CA ASN A 123 19.66 -22.75 -5.69
C ASN A 123 18.18 -23.19 -5.66
N ALA A 124 17.45 -22.86 -4.59
CA ALA A 124 16.01 -23.12 -4.46
C ALA A 124 15.17 -22.01 -5.12
N LEU A 125 15.74 -20.81 -5.32
CA LEU A 125 15.12 -19.74 -6.09
C LEU A 125 15.05 -20.13 -7.57
N GLU A 126 13.85 -20.04 -8.15
CA GLU A 126 13.63 -20.32 -9.56
C GLU A 126 13.84 -19.03 -10.38
N TYR A 127 12.89 -18.11 -10.29
CA TYR A 127 12.95 -16.79 -10.92
C TYR A 127 12.07 -15.78 -10.18
N TYR A 128 12.19 -14.49 -10.53
CA TYR A 128 11.24 -13.44 -10.19
C TYR A 128 10.80 -12.67 -11.43
N THR A 129 9.62 -12.05 -11.37
CA THR A 129 9.07 -11.16 -12.42
C THR A 129 7.94 -10.30 -11.86
N THR A 130 7.31 -9.48 -12.70
CA THR A 130 6.17 -8.64 -12.36
C THR A 130 4.87 -9.17 -12.97
N GLN A 131 3.76 -8.95 -12.28
CA GLN A 131 2.41 -9.22 -12.79
C GLN A 131 1.44 -8.09 -12.41
N GLY A 132 0.25 -8.09 -13.00
CA GLY A 132 -0.82 -7.11 -12.76
C GLY A 132 -0.96 -6.06 -13.87
N ASN A 133 -1.94 -5.19 -13.71
CA ASN A 133 -2.48 -4.23 -14.65
C ASN A 133 -2.72 -2.86 -13.99
N ILE A 134 -2.85 -1.83 -14.83
CA ILE A 134 -3.34 -0.52 -14.42
C ILE A 134 -4.68 -0.29 -15.10
N SER A 135 -5.76 -0.10 -14.33
CA SER A 135 -7.05 0.33 -14.86
C SER A 135 -7.35 1.77 -14.43
N LYS A 136 -8.06 2.49 -15.31
CA LYS A 136 -8.53 3.85 -15.05
C LYS A 136 -10.04 3.88 -15.23
N GLU A 137 -10.75 4.20 -14.16
CA GLU A 137 -12.19 4.39 -14.16
C GLU A 137 -12.49 5.88 -14.09
N THR A 138 -13.26 6.38 -15.05
CA THR A 138 -13.73 7.77 -15.03
C THR A 138 -15.11 7.80 -14.41
N LYS A 139 -15.22 8.24 -13.16
CA LYS A 139 -16.49 8.47 -12.49
C LYS A 139 -17.01 9.85 -12.85
N ILE A 140 -18.08 9.89 -13.65
CA ILE A 140 -18.79 11.13 -13.99
C ILE A 140 -20.03 11.22 -13.09
N SER A 141 -20.19 12.35 -12.40
CA SER A 141 -21.35 12.66 -11.55
C SER A 141 -21.89 14.05 -11.89
N GLY A 142 -23.19 14.29 -11.73
CA GLY A 142 -23.85 15.54 -12.15
C GLY A 142 -24.47 15.47 -13.56
N GLY A 143 -25.09 16.56 -14.01
CA GLY A 143 -25.76 16.64 -15.33
C GLY A 143 -27.27 16.39 -15.33
N GLY A 144 -27.89 16.05 -14.19
CA GLY A 144 -29.36 15.95 -14.07
C GLY A 144 -30.00 17.25 -13.55
N GLY A 145 -31.12 17.67 -14.16
CA GLY A 145 -31.97 18.77 -13.70
C GLY A 145 -33.32 18.85 -14.43
N GLU A 146 -34.38 19.28 -13.74
CA GLU A 146 -35.69 19.58 -14.33
C GLU A 146 -35.69 20.97 -14.97
N VAL A 147 -36.19 21.10 -16.20
CA VAL A 147 -36.18 22.35 -16.97
C VAL A 147 -37.59 22.96 -16.99
N GLY A 148 -37.81 24.09 -16.32
CA GLY A 148 -39.13 24.75 -16.27
C GLY A 148 -39.10 26.28 -16.05
N GLY A 149 -39.18 27.03 -17.16
CA GLY A 149 -39.84 28.35 -17.33
C GLY A 149 -39.23 29.62 -16.68
N SER A 150 -38.89 30.65 -17.47
CA SER A 150 -38.26 31.97 -17.19
C SER A 150 -38.74 32.83 -15.99
N SER A 151 -37.82 33.62 -15.40
CA SER A 151 -38.16 34.91 -14.73
C SER A 151 -37.12 36.01 -14.96
N ILE A 152 -37.67 37.17 -15.28
CA ILE A 152 -37.14 38.44 -15.77
C ILE A 152 -36.31 39.27 -14.74
N GLY A 153 -35.94 38.74 -13.57
CA GLY A 153 -35.52 39.58 -12.43
C GLY A 153 -34.03 39.72 -12.08
N GLY A 154 -33.10 38.97 -12.70
CA GLY A 154 -31.73 38.80 -12.18
C GLY A 154 -30.60 39.44 -12.98
N ALA A 155 -30.89 40.20 -14.03
CA ALA A 155 -29.90 40.67 -15.02
C ALA A 155 -29.06 41.88 -14.58
N ILE A 156 -28.98 42.20 -13.29
CA ILE A 156 -28.30 43.42 -12.79
C ILE A 156 -27.35 43.06 -11.65
N ALA A 157 -26.24 42.40 -11.97
CA ALA A 157 -24.96 42.48 -11.23
C ALA A 157 -23.89 41.66 -11.96
N GLY A 158 -22.87 42.34 -12.53
CA GLY A 158 -21.64 41.69 -13.02
C GLY A 158 -21.13 42.12 -14.40
N GLY A 159 -21.73 43.14 -15.03
CA GLY A 159 -21.46 43.53 -16.43
C GLY A 159 -20.16 44.28 -16.73
N VAL A 160 -19.00 43.95 -16.13
CA VAL A 160 -17.75 44.65 -16.52
C VAL A 160 -16.46 43.81 -16.63
N ILE A 161 -16.43 42.49 -16.41
CA ILE A 161 -15.12 41.77 -16.48
C ILE A 161 -15.05 40.55 -17.41
N ALA A 162 -16.16 39.99 -17.90
CA ALA A 162 -16.10 38.88 -18.86
C ALA A 162 -16.72 39.28 -20.20
N GLY A 163 -15.88 39.71 -21.14
CA GLY A 163 -16.28 40.11 -22.48
C GLY A 163 -17.07 39.03 -23.23
N GLY A 164 -18.05 39.47 -24.03
CA GLY A 164 -18.66 38.79 -25.18
C GLY A 164 -19.46 37.50 -24.96
N ALA A 165 -18.98 36.55 -24.17
CA ALA A 165 -19.56 35.21 -24.03
C ALA A 165 -20.49 35.06 -22.81
N GLY A 166 -20.52 36.04 -21.90
CA GLY A 166 -21.26 35.97 -20.62
C GLY A 166 -22.76 36.28 -20.70
N ALA A 167 -23.30 36.68 -21.86
CA ALA A 167 -24.67 37.17 -21.98
C ALA A 167 -25.72 36.09 -22.33
N VAL A 168 -25.33 34.86 -22.65
CA VAL A 168 -26.26 33.82 -23.15
C VAL A 168 -26.70 32.82 -22.06
N ILE A 169 -26.05 32.80 -20.89
CA ILE A 169 -26.38 31.89 -19.78
C ILE A 169 -27.19 32.60 -18.67
N GLY A 170 -27.89 33.68 -19.01
CA GLY A 170 -28.60 34.53 -18.04
C GLY A 170 -30.12 34.43 -18.01
N SER A 171 -30.76 33.63 -18.87
CA SER A 171 -32.20 33.78 -19.16
C SER A 171 -33.06 32.50 -19.10
N ARG A 172 -32.62 31.44 -18.39
CA ARG A 172 -33.52 30.32 -18.04
C ARG A 172 -33.58 30.14 -16.52
N LYS A 173 -34.80 30.15 -15.97
CA LYS A 173 -35.08 30.02 -14.53
C LYS A 173 -34.67 28.64 -14.04
N LYS A 174 -33.91 28.65 -12.95
CA LYS A 174 -33.86 27.69 -11.83
C LYS A 174 -34.40 26.27 -12.10
N GLY A 175 -33.69 25.52 -12.94
CA GLY A 175 -33.47 24.10 -12.73
C GLY A 175 -32.07 23.93 -12.12
N SER A 176 -31.93 23.24 -10.99
CA SER A 176 -30.60 22.95 -10.45
C SER A 176 -29.95 21.85 -11.27
N ILE A 177 -29.28 22.19 -12.36
CA ILE A 177 -28.39 21.24 -13.03
C ILE A 177 -27.16 21.10 -12.15
N GLN A 178 -26.99 19.92 -11.54
CA GLN A 178 -25.78 19.65 -10.76
C GLN A 178 -24.56 19.74 -11.70
N PRO A 179 -23.49 20.48 -11.32
CA PRO A 179 -22.30 20.59 -12.13
C PRO A 179 -21.71 19.20 -12.39
N ILE A 180 -21.33 18.94 -13.65
CA ILE A 180 -20.68 17.69 -14.01
C ILE A 180 -19.29 17.66 -13.37
N LYS A 181 -19.06 16.71 -12.46
CA LYS A 181 -17.77 16.40 -11.85
C LYS A 181 -17.28 15.08 -12.43
N SER A 182 -16.06 15.09 -12.97
CA SER A 182 -15.36 13.90 -13.43
C SER A 182 -14.20 13.61 -12.48
N GLU A 183 -14.13 12.40 -11.97
CA GLU A 183 -13.03 11.89 -11.14
C GLU A 183 -12.40 10.69 -11.85
N ILE A 184 -11.09 10.72 -12.08
CA ILE A 184 -10.35 9.57 -12.64
C ILE A 184 -9.83 8.76 -11.46
N ILE A 185 -10.40 7.59 -11.24
CA ILE A 185 -9.94 6.59 -10.28
C ILE A 185 -8.92 5.71 -11.00
N THR A 186 -7.67 5.73 -10.57
CA THR A 186 -6.63 4.80 -11.09
C THR A 186 -6.48 3.65 -10.10
N ASN A 187 -6.70 2.42 -10.58
CA ASN A 187 -6.43 1.21 -9.83
C ASN A 187 -5.18 0.54 -10.41
N ASP A 188 -4.14 0.37 -9.59
CA ASP A 188 -2.86 -0.24 -9.96
C ASP A 188 -2.64 -1.46 -9.06
N ASP A 189 -2.84 -2.66 -9.62
CA ASP A 189 -2.71 -3.92 -8.90
C ASP A 189 -1.35 -4.61 -9.14
N ARG A 190 -0.41 -3.91 -9.78
CA ARG A 190 0.90 -4.47 -10.13
C ARG A 190 1.70 -4.88 -8.90
N GLU A 191 2.36 -6.04 -9.00
CA GLU A 191 3.24 -6.59 -7.98
C GLU A 191 4.42 -7.35 -8.57
N THR A 192 5.49 -7.45 -7.80
CA THR A 192 6.64 -8.31 -8.13
C THR A 192 6.47 -9.61 -7.39
N PHE A 193 6.68 -10.76 -8.02
CA PHE A 193 6.69 -12.05 -7.35
C PHE A 193 8.01 -12.80 -7.56
N LEU A 194 8.37 -13.59 -6.57
CA LEU A 194 9.57 -14.43 -6.53
C LEU A 194 9.13 -15.86 -6.26
N ASN A 195 9.52 -16.77 -7.15
CA ASN A 195 9.21 -18.19 -7.08
C ASN A 195 10.41 -18.99 -6.57
N TYR A 196 10.13 -19.96 -5.71
CA TYR A 196 11.16 -20.80 -5.10
C TYR A 196 10.58 -22.11 -4.58
N PHE A 197 11.44 -23.09 -4.33
CA PHE A 197 11.03 -24.41 -3.85
C PHE A 197 11.32 -24.59 -2.36
N VAL A 198 10.38 -25.19 -1.64
CA VAL A 198 10.56 -25.70 -0.28
C VAL A 198 10.07 -27.15 -0.29
N ASP A 199 10.95 -28.08 0.11
CA ASP A 199 10.66 -29.52 0.11
C ASP A 199 10.08 -30.04 -1.22
N GLY A 200 10.56 -29.49 -2.35
CA GLY A 200 10.10 -29.86 -3.70
C GLY A 200 8.78 -29.24 -4.13
N VAL A 201 8.12 -28.47 -3.26
CA VAL A 201 6.87 -27.74 -3.57
C VAL A 201 7.19 -26.30 -3.96
N LYS A 202 6.57 -25.84 -5.05
CA LYS A 202 6.73 -24.47 -5.55
C LYS A 202 5.93 -23.50 -4.69
N HIS A 203 6.58 -22.42 -4.29
CA HIS A 203 6.03 -21.35 -3.48
C HIS A 203 6.38 -19.98 -4.04
N SER A 204 5.61 -18.97 -3.64
CA SER A 204 5.78 -17.60 -4.11
C SER A 204 5.75 -16.60 -2.96
N MET A 205 6.60 -15.57 -3.06
CA MET A 205 6.52 -14.34 -2.28
C MET A 205 6.16 -13.17 -3.19
N PHE A 206 5.35 -12.25 -2.71
CA PHE A 206 4.86 -11.09 -3.46
C PHE A 206 5.27 -9.78 -2.78
N PHE A 207 5.72 -8.84 -3.60
CA PHE A 207 6.32 -7.57 -3.19
C PHE A 207 5.68 -6.38 -3.92
N GLY A 208 6.10 -5.17 -3.59
CA GLY A 208 5.78 -3.97 -4.36
C GLY A 208 6.26 -4.09 -5.82
N TYR A 209 5.53 -3.46 -6.74
CA TYR A 209 5.95 -3.41 -8.15
C TYR A 209 7.35 -2.80 -8.34
N GLY A 210 7.68 -1.76 -7.57
CA GLY A 210 9.00 -1.13 -7.59
C GLY A 210 10.15 -2.04 -7.14
N ASP A 211 9.86 -3.08 -6.35
CA ASP A 211 10.87 -3.97 -5.77
C ASP A 211 11.54 -4.89 -6.81
N TYR A 212 10.96 -5.02 -8.00
CA TYR A 212 11.59 -5.68 -9.15
C TYR A 212 12.99 -5.12 -9.43
N THR A 213 13.15 -3.80 -9.37
CA THR A 213 14.45 -3.14 -9.61
C THR A 213 15.50 -3.52 -8.57
N THR A 214 15.07 -3.73 -7.33
CA THR A 214 15.93 -4.19 -6.23
C THR A 214 16.39 -5.62 -6.46
N LEU A 215 15.47 -6.53 -6.84
CA LEU A 215 15.81 -7.93 -7.16
C LEU A 215 16.74 -8.00 -8.37
N LEU A 216 16.47 -7.21 -9.42
CA LEU A 216 17.32 -7.11 -10.60
C LEU A 216 18.75 -6.64 -10.28
N LYS A 217 18.91 -5.76 -9.30
CA LYS A 217 20.22 -5.28 -8.88
C LYS A 217 21.01 -6.35 -8.12
N ILE A 218 20.36 -7.11 -7.23
CA ILE A 218 21.06 -8.04 -6.33
C ILE A 218 21.20 -9.46 -6.92
N MET A 219 20.31 -9.89 -7.81
CA MET A 219 20.28 -11.24 -8.41
C MET A 219 19.79 -11.25 -9.86
N PRO A 220 20.47 -10.52 -10.78
CA PRO A 220 20.04 -10.38 -12.17
C PRO A 220 19.87 -11.71 -12.92
N GLU A 221 20.60 -12.75 -12.52
CA GLU A 221 20.53 -14.09 -13.12
C GLU A 221 19.21 -14.83 -12.84
N LYS A 222 18.47 -14.41 -11.82
CA LYS A 222 17.15 -14.94 -11.45
C LYS A 222 16.00 -14.15 -12.06
N ASP A 223 16.28 -13.11 -12.84
CA ASP A 223 15.26 -12.45 -13.66
C ASP A 223 14.64 -13.48 -14.61
N TYR A 224 13.31 -13.48 -14.76
CA TYR A 224 12.61 -14.43 -15.61
C TYR A 224 13.13 -14.49 -17.04
N ASN A 225 13.43 -13.34 -17.67
CA ASN A 225 13.94 -13.34 -19.04
C ASN A 225 15.34 -13.96 -19.11
N ASN A 226 16.20 -13.63 -18.15
CA ASN A 226 17.54 -14.20 -18.06
C ASN A 226 17.50 -15.70 -17.75
N PHE A 227 16.60 -16.13 -16.87
CA PHE A 227 16.35 -17.53 -16.54
C PHE A 227 15.90 -18.33 -17.76
N VAL A 228 14.89 -17.85 -18.49
CA VAL A 228 14.39 -18.50 -19.72
C VAL A 228 15.50 -18.60 -20.76
N ASN A 229 16.23 -17.51 -21.01
CA ASN A 229 17.33 -17.50 -21.97
C ASN A 229 18.45 -18.48 -21.57
N ALA A 230 18.79 -18.56 -20.29
CA ALA A 230 19.80 -19.48 -19.78
C ALA A 230 19.33 -20.95 -19.87
N TYR A 231 18.06 -21.23 -19.62
CA TYR A 231 17.47 -22.55 -19.76
C TYR A 231 17.53 -23.02 -21.22
N LEU A 232 17.11 -22.17 -22.16
CA LEU A 232 17.19 -22.43 -23.60
C LEU A 232 18.64 -22.61 -24.08
N ALA A 233 19.60 -21.88 -23.51
CA ALA A 233 21.01 -22.01 -23.86
C ALA A 233 21.64 -23.33 -23.32
N LYS A 234 21.22 -23.81 -22.14
CA LYS A 234 21.73 -25.07 -21.56
C LYS A 234 21.32 -26.31 -22.34
N GLY A 235 20.13 -26.32 -22.96
CA GLY A 235 19.69 -27.37 -23.89
C GLY A 235 20.51 -27.44 -25.19
N SER A 236 21.31 -26.41 -25.49
CA SER A 236 22.05 -26.23 -26.75
C SER A 236 23.53 -26.70 -26.70
N LYS A 237 23.98 -27.35 -25.62
CA LYS A 237 25.38 -27.82 -25.48
C LYS A 237 25.79 -29.02 -26.36
N SER A 238 24.98 -29.40 -27.34
CA SER A 238 25.40 -30.21 -28.49
C SER A 238 25.32 -29.34 -29.74
N SER A 239 26.49 -29.11 -30.36
CA SER A 239 26.71 -28.62 -31.73
C SER A 239 25.44 -28.34 -32.54
N LYS A 240 25.18 -27.05 -32.82
CA LYS A 240 24.13 -26.57 -33.74
C LYS A 240 22.74 -27.08 -33.36
N SER A 241 22.18 -26.61 -32.23
CA SER A 241 20.83 -27.02 -31.80
C SER A 241 19.81 -26.74 -32.90
N SER A 242 19.29 -27.82 -33.50
CA SER A 242 18.18 -27.77 -34.44
C SER A 242 17.03 -26.94 -33.87
N ILE A 243 16.34 -26.18 -34.70
CA ILE A 243 15.13 -25.44 -34.32
C ILE A 243 14.11 -26.38 -33.65
N THR A 244 14.12 -27.66 -33.99
CA THR A 244 13.31 -28.71 -33.34
C THR A 244 13.63 -28.91 -31.86
N GLN A 245 14.89 -28.77 -31.45
CA GLN A 245 15.27 -28.88 -30.03
C GLN A 245 14.80 -27.66 -29.24
N GLN A 246 14.92 -26.45 -29.81
CA GLN A 246 14.39 -25.23 -29.20
C GLN A 246 12.87 -25.28 -29.03
N LEU A 247 12.15 -25.90 -29.99
CA LEU A 247 10.71 -26.14 -29.89
C LEU A 247 10.34 -27.15 -28.80
N LYS A 248 11.17 -28.19 -28.57
CA LYS A 248 10.98 -29.12 -27.45
C LYS A 248 11.19 -28.42 -26.11
N ASP A 249 12.29 -27.69 -25.96
CA ASP A 249 12.58 -26.98 -24.71
C ASP A 249 11.47 -25.94 -24.39
N LEU A 250 10.93 -25.29 -25.42
CA LEU A 250 9.79 -24.37 -25.28
C LEU A 250 8.50 -25.10 -24.83
N ALA A 251 8.26 -26.32 -25.31
CA ALA A 251 7.12 -27.14 -24.89
C ALA A 251 7.25 -27.61 -23.44
N ASP A 252 8.46 -28.01 -23.02
CA ASP A 252 8.74 -28.39 -21.63
C ASP A 252 8.51 -27.22 -20.66
N LEU A 253 8.88 -25.98 -21.06
CA LEU A 253 8.63 -24.78 -20.27
C LEU A 253 7.13 -24.48 -20.12
N LYS A 254 6.33 -24.75 -21.15
CA LYS A 254 4.88 -24.65 -21.07
C LYS A 254 4.27 -25.73 -20.16
N GLU A 255 4.73 -26.97 -20.27
CA GLU A 255 4.24 -28.09 -19.44
C GLU A 255 4.53 -27.86 -17.95
N LYS A 256 5.68 -27.24 -17.64
CA LYS A 256 6.05 -26.83 -16.28
C LYS A 256 5.32 -25.56 -15.79
N GLU A 257 4.36 -25.06 -16.56
CA GLU A 257 3.61 -23.82 -16.28
C GLU A 257 4.53 -22.59 -16.08
N ILE A 258 5.72 -22.61 -16.70
CA ILE A 258 6.67 -21.50 -16.67
C ILE A 258 6.23 -20.44 -17.69
N LEU A 259 5.76 -20.87 -18.86
CA LEU A 259 5.21 -20.01 -19.90
C LEU A 259 3.69 -20.07 -19.92
N THR A 260 3.06 -18.92 -20.12
CA THR A 260 1.64 -18.86 -20.51
C THR A 260 1.44 -19.41 -21.92
N GLU A 261 0.19 -19.79 -22.24
CA GLU A 261 -0.18 -20.25 -23.59
C GLU A 261 0.17 -19.21 -24.67
N ASP A 262 -0.03 -17.93 -24.37
CA ASP A 262 0.22 -16.83 -25.30
C ASP A 262 1.71 -16.63 -25.55
N GLU A 263 2.54 -16.60 -24.49
CA GLU A 263 4.00 -16.50 -24.61
C GLU A 263 4.59 -17.70 -25.35
N PHE A 264 4.09 -18.91 -25.08
CA PHE A 264 4.46 -20.11 -25.79
C PHE A 264 4.16 -19.97 -27.29
N ASN A 265 2.95 -19.54 -27.64
CA ASN A 265 2.53 -19.42 -29.04
C ASN A 265 3.31 -18.33 -29.79
N GLU A 266 3.60 -17.20 -29.15
CA GLU A 266 4.41 -16.13 -29.73
C GLU A 266 5.84 -16.61 -30.03
N LYS A 267 6.51 -17.22 -29.04
CA LYS A 267 7.88 -17.73 -29.20
C LYS A 267 7.94 -18.90 -30.17
N LYS A 268 6.96 -19.79 -30.17
CA LYS A 268 6.83 -20.89 -31.13
C LYS A 268 6.74 -20.37 -32.56
N LYS A 269 5.94 -19.32 -32.79
CA LYS A 269 5.81 -18.69 -34.11
C LYS A 269 7.16 -18.14 -34.60
N ILE A 270 7.87 -17.40 -33.74
CA ILE A 270 9.21 -16.86 -34.06
C ILE A 270 10.20 -17.97 -34.42
N LEU A 271 10.17 -19.11 -33.71
CA LEU A 271 11.03 -20.25 -34.01
C LEU A 271 10.66 -20.93 -35.33
N LEU A 272 9.37 -21.12 -35.59
CA LEU A 272 8.89 -21.73 -36.83
C LEU A 272 9.16 -20.86 -38.06
N ASP A 273 9.11 -19.53 -37.93
CA ASP A 273 9.44 -18.61 -39.02
C ASP A 273 10.92 -18.66 -39.40
N LYS A 274 11.81 -19.18 -38.54
CA LYS A 274 13.23 -19.44 -38.89
C LYS A 274 13.45 -20.72 -39.70
N ILE A 275 12.41 -21.55 -39.85
CA ILE A 275 12.45 -22.78 -40.66
C ILE A 275 11.98 -22.49 -42.10
N LYS A 276 11.20 -21.42 -42.30
CA LYS A 276 10.74 -20.97 -43.62
C LYS A 276 11.83 -20.20 -44.34
#